data_AF-A0A3P7LVM9-F1
#
_entry.id   AF-A0A3P7LVM9-F1
#
_cell.length_a   1.000
_cell.length_b   1.000
_cell.length_c   1.000
_cell.angle_alpha   90.00
_cell.angle_beta   90.00
_cell.angle_gamma   90.00
#
_symmetry.space_group_name_H-M   'P 1'
#
loop_
_entity.id
_entity.type
_entity.pdbx_description
1 polymer ?
#
loop_
_entity_poly.entity_id
_entity_poly.type
_entity_poly.pdbx_seq_one_letter_code
_entity_poly.pdbx_strand_id
1 'polypeptide(L)'
;MRSCIGKSVQLLQRQGISEIFVDPLTNAEAASEAAHLAVFRFDELKSHAKQLLKPTISCFTAHLDNDPDGFSAKEKLLASWDRGRILAQSQNLARRWMEMPANLMSPKNFAYSIQETFAGLPSHNDVTTRVTVYDHDWCEQNKMGGILGVGAGSSRKPVFVEIEYIGDPSRPKGHIAIVGKGVVFDAGGAAVAASVVYGLAKLKSPINVRVYLPLVENMPGGSAMRPGDVIKMANGMTVQVTWF
;
A
#
# COMPACT_ATOMS: atom_id res chain seq x y z
N MET A 1 -13.17 -21.59 -4.61
CA MET A 1 -11.73 -21.72 -4.31
C MET A 1 -11.26 -20.73 -3.24
N ARG A 2 -11.14 -19.41 -3.52
CA ARG A 2 -10.59 -18.41 -2.59
C ARG A 2 -11.22 -18.43 -1.19
N SER A 3 -12.55 -18.47 -1.10
CA SER A 3 -13.28 -18.53 0.19
C SER A 3 -12.98 -19.80 1.00
N CYS A 4 -12.78 -20.95 0.33
CA CYS A 4 -12.46 -22.21 0.99
C CYS A 4 -11.05 -22.15 1.59
N ILE A 5 -10.05 -21.82 0.76
CA ILE A 5 -8.65 -21.65 1.21
C ILE A 5 -8.58 -20.65 2.36
N GLY A 6 -9.23 -19.49 2.21
CA GLY A 6 -9.22 -18.44 3.23
C GLY A 6 -9.77 -18.90 4.58
N LYS A 7 -10.88 -19.63 4.61
CA LYS A 7 -11.44 -20.18 5.86
C LYS A 7 -10.52 -21.23 6.48
N SER A 8 -9.94 -22.11 5.68
CA SER A 8 -9.04 -23.17 6.15
C SER A 8 -7.77 -22.60 6.78
N VAL A 9 -7.09 -21.67 6.10
CA VAL A 9 -5.85 -21.08 6.64
C VAL A 9 -6.10 -20.25 7.90
N GLN A 10 -7.27 -19.59 8.00
CA GLN A 10 -7.66 -18.86 9.20
C GLN A 10 -7.91 -19.79 10.39
N LEU A 11 -8.52 -20.96 10.15
CA LEU A 11 -8.73 -21.97 11.17
C LEU A 11 -7.38 -22.48 11.70
N LEU A 12 -6.46 -22.83 10.81
CA LEU A 12 -5.11 -23.30 11.16
C LEU A 12 -4.31 -22.22 11.92
N GLN A 13 -4.38 -20.95 11.48
CA GLN A 13 -3.77 -19.83 12.20
C GLN A 13 -4.29 -19.71 13.64
N ARG A 14 -5.60 -19.84 13.84
CA ARG A 14 -6.23 -19.78 15.18
C ARG A 14 -5.84 -20.96 16.07
N GLN A 15 -5.47 -22.09 15.47
CA GLN A 15 -4.94 -23.25 16.17
C GLN A 15 -3.44 -23.14 16.47
N GLY A 16 -2.77 -22.05 16.07
CA GLY A 16 -1.35 -21.84 16.35
C GLY A 16 -0.42 -22.63 15.42
N ILE A 17 -0.90 -23.08 14.26
CA ILE A 17 -0.07 -23.75 13.26
C ILE A 17 0.90 -22.74 12.65
N SER A 18 2.20 -23.05 12.68
CA SER A 18 3.29 -22.17 12.21
C SER A 18 3.57 -22.29 10.71
N GLU A 19 3.28 -23.44 10.10
CA GLU A 19 3.56 -23.71 8.70
C GLU A 19 2.34 -24.34 8.03
N ILE A 20 1.93 -23.77 6.89
CA ILE A 20 0.75 -24.19 6.14
C ILE A 20 1.13 -24.37 4.68
N PHE A 21 0.99 -25.59 4.19
CA PHE A 21 1.11 -25.91 2.77
C PHE A 21 -0.27 -25.87 2.13
N VAL A 22 -0.42 -25.08 1.07
CA VAL A 22 -1.69 -24.89 0.39
C VAL A 22 -1.64 -25.56 -0.98
N ASP A 23 -2.63 -26.41 -1.26
CA ASP A 23 -2.85 -26.93 -2.59
C ASP A 23 -3.28 -25.78 -3.54
N PRO A 24 -2.51 -25.48 -4.60
CA PRO A 24 -2.84 -24.43 -5.55
C PRO A 24 -4.07 -24.74 -6.41
N LEU A 25 -4.55 -26.00 -6.40
CA LEU A 25 -5.67 -26.48 -7.22
C LEU A 25 -5.43 -26.13 -8.69
N THR A 26 -6.35 -25.40 -9.33
CA THR A 26 -6.24 -25.01 -10.73
C THR A 26 -5.60 -23.63 -10.96
N ASN A 27 -5.36 -22.84 -9.90
CA ASN A 27 -4.82 -21.48 -10.03
C ASN A 27 -4.03 -21.07 -8.79
N ALA A 28 -2.70 -21.24 -8.87
CA ALA A 28 -1.76 -20.96 -7.79
C ALA A 28 -1.76 -19.49 -7.34
N GLU A 29 -1.86 -18.55 -8.27
CA GLU A 29 -1.94 -17.12 -7.95
C GLU A 29 -3.16 -16.82 -7.08
N ALA A 30 -4.35 -17.22 -7.53
CA ALA A 30 -5.59 -16.96 -6.79
C ALA A 30 -5.65 -17.71 -5.46
N ALA A 31 -5.03 -18.90 -5.37
CA ALA A 31 -4.89 -19.65 -4.14
C ALA A 31 -3.96 -18.93 -3.15
N SER A 32 -2.79 -18.48 -3.63
CA SER A 32 -1.81 -17.72 -2.87
C SER A 32 -2.39 -16.41 -2.34
N GLU A 33 -3.07 -15.65 -3.19
CA GLU A 33 -3.75 -14.42 -2.79
C GLU A 33 -4.74 -14.67 -1.66
N ALA A 34 -5.62 -15.67 -1.84
CA ALA A 34 -6.64 -15.99 -0.85
C ALA A 34 -6.03 -16.39 0.49
N ALA A 35 -4.98 -17.20 0.48
CA ALA A 35 -4.31 -17.64 1.69
C ALA A 35 -3.70 -16.46 2.45
N HIS A 36 -2.90 -15.63 1.77
CA HIS A 36 -2.19 -14.50 2.39
C HIS A 36 -3.13 -13.36 2.82
N LEU A 37 -4.21 -13.09 2.07
CA LEU A 37 -5.21 -12.10 2.48
C LEU A 37 -6.02 -12.55 3.70
N ALA A 38 -6.29 -13.85 3.80
CA ALA A 38 -7.14 -14.38 4.86
C ALA A 38 -6.45 -14.40 6.22
N VAL A 39 -5.14 -14.70 6.28
CA VAL A 39 -4.37 -14.70 7.54
C VAL A 39 -3.99 -13.32 8.03
N PHE A 40 -4.15 -12.28 7.21
CA PHE A 40 -3.88 -10.91 7.64
C PHE A 40 -4.76 -10.54 8.83
N ARG A 41 -4.11 -10.00 9.85
CA ARG A 41 -4.71 -9.41 11.03
C ARG A 41 -3.89 -8.19 11.42
N PHE A 42 -4.57 -7.09 11.67
CA PHE A 42 -3.96 -5.94 12.33
C PHE A 42 -4.03 -6.15 13.84
N ASP A 43 -2.93 -6.63 14.42
CA ASP A 43 -2.81 -6.89 15.85
C ASP A 43 -1.52 -6.31 16.45
N GLU A 44 -0.78 -5.51 15.69
CA GLU A 44 0.49 -4.90 16.10
C GLU A 44 0.37 -4.06 17.38
N LEU A 45 -0.81 -3.49 17.65
CA LEU A 45 -1.09 -2.68 18.84
C LEU A 45 -1.69 -3.50 20.01
N LYS A 46 -1.96 -4.78 19.81
CA LYS A 46 -2.36 -5.67 20.91
C LYS A 46 -1.12 -6.09 21.70
N SER A 47 -1.31 -6.41 22.99
CA SER A 47 -0.29 -7.09 23.79
C SER A 47 0.19 -8.36 23.08
N HIS A 48 1.48 -8.70 23.20
CA HIS A 48 2.06 -9.89 22.57
C HIS A 48 1.25 -11.18 22.81
N ALA A 49 0.73 -11.39 24.03
CA ALA A 49 -0.11 -12.55 24.37
C ALA A 49 -1.44 -12.65 23.60
N LYS A 50 -1.88 -11.57 22.95
CA LYS A 50 -3.12 -11.48 22.15
C LYS A 50 -2.86 -11.35 20.64
N GLN A 51 -1.60 -11.33 20.22
CA GLN A 51 -1.22 -11.36 18.81
C GLN A 51 -1.32 -12.80 18.32
N LEU A 52 -1.86 -13.00 17.12
CA LEU A 52 -1.92 -14.33 16.53
C LEU A 52 -0.56 -14.66 15.90
N LEU A 53 -0.21 -15.95 15.96
CA LEU A 53 0.93 -16.45 15.20
C LEU A 53 0.70 -16.15 13.71
N LYS A 54 1.73 -15.65 13.04
CA LYS A 54 1.72 -15.40 11.59
C LYS A 54 2.35 -16.61 10.91
N PRO A 55 1.55 -17.52 10.31
CA PRO A 55 2.09 -18.73 9.71
C PRO A 55 2.91 -18.43 8.47
N THR A 56 3.92 -19.24 8.21
CA THR A 56 4.55 -19.37 6.90
C THR A 56 3.60 -20.13 5.98
N ILE A 57 3.22 -19.53 4.86
CA ILE A 57 2.32 -20.13 3.87
C ILE A 57 3.09 -20.45 2.60
N SER A 58 3.09 -21.71 2.20
CA SER A 58 3.85 -22.20 1.05
C SER A 58 2.96 -22.97 0.08
N CYS A 59 3.33 -22.93 -1.21
CA CYS A 59 2.68 -23.75 -2.23
C CYS A 59 3.00 -25.22 -1.99
N PHE A 60 1.98 -26.09 -1.97
CA PHE A 60 2.19 -27.53 -1.93
C PHE A 60 2.63 -28.04 -3.30
N THR A 61 3.84 -28.60 -3.39
CA THR A 61 4.45 -29.01 -4.68
C THR A 61 4.90 -30.48 -4.72
N ALA A 62 4.69 -31.25 -3.65
CA ALA A 62 5.23 -32.61 -3.53
C ALA A 62 4.72 -33.57 -4.63
N HIS A 63 3.54 -33.32 -5.19
CA HIS A 63 2.99 -34.09 -6.29
C HIS A 63 3.79 -33.97 -7.60
N LEU A 64 4.67 -32.98 -7.72
CA LEU A 64 5.53 -32.75 -8.89
C LEU A 64 6.94 -33.30 -8.72
N ASP A 65 7.31 -33.80 -7.54
CA ASP A 65 8.70 -34.19 -7.24
C ASP A 65 9.14 -35.46 -8.00
N ASN A 66 8.19 -36.28 -8.44
CA ASN A 66 8.45 -37.53 -9.18
C ASN A 66 8.00 -37.46 -10.66
N ASP A 67 7.61 -36.27 -11.15
CA ASP A 67 7.17 -36.08 -12.52
C ASP A 67 8.39 -35.79 -13.43
N PRO A 68 8.61 -36.55 -14.53
CA PRO A 68 9.69 -36.31 -15.49
C PRO A 68 9.72 -34.89 -16.06
N ASP A 69 8.55 -34.25 -16.24
CA ASP A 69 8.40 -32.85 -16.66
C ASP A 69 8.17 -31.89 -15.47
N GLY A 70 8.21 -32.43 -14.25
CA GLY A 70 7.84 -31.78 -13.00
C GLY A 70 8.66 -30.54 -12.68
N PHE A 71 9.92 -30.46 -13.13
CA PHE A 71 10.76 -29.29 -12.88
C PHE A 71 10.19 -28.01 -13.51
N SER A 72 9.88 -28.03 -14.82
CA SER A 72 9.34 -26.85 -15.52
C SER A 72 7.93 -26.52 -15.04
N ALA A 73 7.11 -27.53 -14.75
CA ALA A 73 5.78 -27.35 -14.19
C ALA A 73 5.84 -26.70 -12.80
N LYS A 74 6.75 -27.16 -11.94
CA LYS A 74 6.97 -26.63 -10.58
C LYS A 74 7.46 -25.19 -10.61
N GLU A 75 8.38 -24.84 -11.51
CA GLU A 75 8.87 -23.47 -11.67
C GLU A 75 7.73 -22.50 -12.04
N LYS A 76 6.93 -22.84 -13.06
CA LYS A 76 5.77 -22.02 -13.49
C LYS A 76 4.74 -21.87 -12.37
N LEU A 77 4.46 -22.96 -11.66
CA LEU A 77 3.53 -22.99 -10.53
C LEU A 77 4.00 -22.07 -9.40
N LEU A 78 5.28 -22.14 -9.03
CA LEU A 78 5.89 -21.31 -7.99
C LEU A 78 5.94 -19.84 -8.40
N ALA A 79 6.23 -19.53 -9.68
CA ALA A 79 6.18 -18.17 -10.18
C ALA A 79 4.76 -17.57 -10.09
N SER A 80 3.73 -18.34 -10.45
CA SER A 80 2.32 -17.94 -10.30
C SER A 80 1.92 -17.77 -8.83
N TRP A 81 2.35 -18.68 -7.95
CA TRP A 81 2.14 -18.56 -6.50
C TRP A 81 2.80 -17.30 -5.93
N ASP A 82 4.03 -17.02 -6.33
CA ASP A 82 4.81 -15.87 -5.84
C ASP A 82 4.18 -14.55 -6.28
N ARG A 83 3.69 -14.48 -7.51
CA ARG A 83 2.92 -13.34 -7.99
C ARG A 83 1.68 -13.08 -7.12
N GLY A 84 0.91 -14.12 -6.81
CA GLY A 84 -0.26 -14.00 -5.92
C GLY A 84 0.10 -13.58 -4.48
N ARG A 85 1.25 -14.05 -3.97
CA ARG A 85 1.79 -13.64 -2.68
C ARG A 85 2.11 -12.14 -2.68
N ILE A 86 2.78 -11.65 -3.72
CA ILE A 86 3.13 -10.22 -3.85
C ILE A 86 1.87 -9.35 -3.93
N LEU A 87 0.85 -9.75 -4.69
CA LEU A 87 -0.41 -9.01 -4.79
C LEU A 87 -1.12 -8.92 -3.44
N ALA A 88 -1.24 -10.05 -2.72
CA ALA A 88 -1.85 -10.06 -1.39
C ALA A 88 -1.04 -9.26 -0.36
N GLN A 89 0.29 -9.34 -0.39
CA GLN A 89 1.15 -8.54 0.49
C GLN A 89 0.99 -7.04 0.24
N SER A 90 0.91 -6.63 -1.03
CA SER A 90 0.68 -5.23 -1.42
C SER A 90 -0.68 -4.74 -0.88
N GLN A 91 -1.74 -5.51 -1.07
CA GLN A 91 -3.05 -5.17 -0.52
C GLN A 91 -3.07 -5.15 1.02
N ASN A 92 -2.39 -6.10 1.67
CA ASN A 92 -2.28 -6.15 3.12
C ASN A 92 -1.48 -4.97 3.70
N LEU A 93 -0.50 -4.45 2.97
CA LEU A 93 0.20 -3.22 3.32
C LEU A 93 -0.74 -2.02 3.31
N ALA A 94 -1.59 -1.89 2.29
CA ALA A 94 -2.65 -0.87 2.29
C ALA A 94 -3.59 -1.05 3.49
N ARG A 95 -4.04 -2.28 3.77
CA ARG A 95 -4.88 -2.60 4.94
C ARG A 95 -4.21 -2.18 6.24
N ARG A 96 -2.91 -2.46 6.41
CA ARG A 96 -2.16 -2.06 7.59
C ARG A 96 -2.17 -0.53 7.78
N TRP A 97 -1.89 0.23 6.72
CA TRP A 97 -1.91 1.70 6.82
C TRP A 97 -3.31 2.26 7.10
N MET A 98 -4.35 1.67 6.51
CA MET A 98 -5.74 2.08 6.75
C MET A 98 -6.24 1.72 8.16
N GLU A 99 -5.78 0.61 8.74
CA GLU A 99 -6.18 0.15 10.07
C GLU A 99 -5.39 0.82 11.21
N MET A 100 -4.22 1.42 10.91
CA MET A 100 -3.45 2.13 11.91
C MET A 100 -4.25 3.35 12.41
N PRO A 101 -4.46 3.50 13.72
CA PRO A 101 -5.25 4.60 14.24
C PRO A 101 -4.56 5.95 13.98
N ALA A 102 -5.36 6.95 13.63
CA ALA A 102 -4.87 8.24 13.15
C ALA A 102 -4.08 9.05 14.19
N ASN A 103 -4.18 8.75 15.49
CA ASN A 103 -3.29 9.34 16.50
C ASN A 103 -1.83 8.86 16.34
N LEU A 104 -1.62 7.64 15.84
CA LEU A 104 -0.29 7.10 15.51
C LEU A 104 0.08 7.36 14.05
N MET A 105 -0.91 7.45 13.16
CA MET A 105 -0.73 7.67 11.73
C MET A 105 -1.02 9.13 11.34
N SER A 106 -0.18 10.06 11.80
CA SER A 106 -0.19 11.46 11.35
C SER A 106 0.29 11.58 9.88
N PRO A 107 0.06 12.71 9.18
CA PRO A 107 0.58 12.91 7.82
C PRO A 107 2.08 12.61 7.69
N LYS A 108 2.87 13.13 8.65
CA LYS A 108 4.31 12.91 8.74
C LYS A 108 4.66 11.43 8.97
N ASN A 109 4.00 10.77 9.92
CA ASN A 109 4.28 9.37 10.23
C ASN A 109 3.88 8.44 9.06
N PHE A 110 2.82 8.78 8.33
CA PHE A 110 2.44 8.03 7.15
C PHE A 110 3.47 8.19 6.03
N ALA A 111 3.93 9.40 5.76
CA ALA A 111 5.01 9.65 4.80
C ALA A 111 6.29 8.87 5.16
N TYR A 112 6.68 8.85 6.43
CA TYR A 112 7.84 8.08 6.89
C TYR A 112 7.62 6.58 6.78
N SER A 113 6.44 6.07 7.13
CA SER A 113 6.14 4.64 6.96
C SER A 113 6.20 4.22 5.50
N ILE A 114 5.78 5.08 4.56
CA ILE A 114 5.98 4.86 3.13
C ILE A 114 7.48 4.81 2.82
N GLN A 115 8.26 5.84 3.19
CA GLN A 115 9.70 5.88 2.92
C GLN A 115 10.42 4.63 3.45
N GLU A 116 10.17 4.22 4.70
CA GLU A 116 10.75 3.02 5.30
C GLU A 116 10.38 1.74 4.53
N THR A 117 9.11 1.62 4.13
CA THR A 117 8.64 0.45 3.38
C THR A 117 9.32 0.33 2.02
N PHE A 118 9.51 1.45 1.32
CA PHE A 118 10.19 1.48 0.02
C PHE A 118 11.71 1.35 0.14
N ALA A 119 12.33 1.89 1.21
CA ALA A 119 13.74 1.70 1.50
C ALA A 119 14.10 0.23 1.79
N GLY A 120 13.15 -0.54 2.33
CA GLY A 120 13.29 -1.99 2.54
C GLY A 120 13.12 -2.84 1.27
N LEU A 121 12.86 -2.25 0.11
CA LEU A 121 12.81 -3.00 -1.15
C LEU A 121 14.23 -3.37 -1.61
N PRO A 122 14.44 -4.59 -2.14
CA PRO A 122 15.73 -4.96 -2.71
C PRO A 122 16.09 -4.02 -3.85
N SER A 123 17.35 -3.56 -3.88
CA SER A 123 17.87 -2.84 -5.04
C SER A 123 17.94 -3.77 -6.25
N HIS A 124 17.50 -3.27 -7.40
CA HIS A 124 17.55 -3.99 -8.67
C HIS A 124 18.18 -3.08 -9.73
N ASN A 125 18.92 -3.67 -10.67
CA ASN A 125 19.52 -2.90 -11.75
C ASN A 125 18.46 -2.47 -12.80
N ASP A 126 17.35 -3.21 -12.86
CA ASP A 126 16.35 -3.05 -13.93
C ASP A 126 15.26 -2.02 -13.56
N VAL A 127 15.04 -1.78 -12.26
CA VAL A 127 13.97 -0.90 -11.78
C VAL A 127 14.45 0.01 -10.67
N THR A 128 13.93 1.24 -10.63
CA THR A 128 14.25 2.22 -9.59
C THR A 128 12.99 2.70 -8.92
N THR A 129 13.04 2.87 -7.59
CA THR A 129 11.97 3.55 -6.83
C THR A 129 12.55 4.67 -6.00
N ARG A 130 11.86 5.81 -5.97
CA ARG A 130 12.24 7.00 -5.20
C ARG A 130 11.01 7.54 -4.49
N VAL A 131 11.15 7.83 -3.19
CA VAL A 131 10.10 8.48 -2.40
C VAL A 131 10.61 9.83 -1.94
N THR A 132 9.97 10.90 -2.42
CA THR A 132 10.24 12.27 -2.00
C THR A 132 9.10 12.75 -1.11
N VAL A 133 9.45 13.30 0.06
CA VAL A 133 8.49 13.89 0.99
C VAL A 133 8.74 15.38 1.03
N TYR A 134 7.73 16.15 0.66
CA TYR A 134 7.72 17.59 0.71
C TYR A 134 6.92 18.05 1.93
N ASP A 135 7.45 19.01 2.64
CA ASP A 135 6.86 19.52 3.87
C ASP A 135 5.79 20.59 3.61
N HIS A 136 5.32 21.20 4.70
CA HIS A 136 4.35 22.27 4.68
C HIS A 136 4.85 23.50 3.93
N ASP A 137 6.10 23.90 4.15
CA ASP A 137 6.67 25.11 3.57
C ASP A 137 6.79 24.97 2.05
N TRP A 138 7.15 23.76 1.57
CA TRP A 138 7.08 23.45 0.15
C TRP A 138 5.65 23.56 -0.39
N CYS A 139 4.63 23.09 0.35
CA CYS A 139 3.23 23.23 -0.06
C CYS A 139 2.82 24.71 -0.19
N GLU A 140 3.26 25.58 0.73
CA GLU A 140 3.02 27.03 0.69
C GLU A 140 3.71 27.69 -0.51
N GLN A 141 4.99 27.40 -0.72
CA GLN A 141 5.77 27.92 -1.84
C GLN A 141 5.16 27.53 -3.20
N ASN A 142 4.62 26.32 -3.30
CA ASN A 142 3.95 25.81 -4.49
C ASN A 142 2.45 26.16 -4.55
N LYS A 143 1.96 27.03 -3.65
CA LYS A 143 0.59 27.57 -3.64
C LYS A 143 -0.47 26.47 -3.64
N MET A 144 -0.23 25.38 -2.91
CA MET A 144 -1.12 24.22 -2.85
C MET A 144 -2.34 24.52 -1.95
N GLY A 145 -3.15 25.53 -2.26
CA GLY A 145 -4.22 25.99 -1.36
C GLY A 145 -5.27 24.94 -1.00
N GLY A 146 -5.46 23.90 -1.81
CA GLY A 146 -6.30 22.75 -1.47
C GLY A 146 -5.79 21.97 -0.26
N ILE A 147 -4.53 21.50 -0.30
CA ILE A 147 -3.93 20.74 0.81
C ILE A 147 -3.78 21.61 2.06
N LEU A 148 -3.36 22.86 1.89
CA LEU A 148 -3.17 23.82 2.97
C LEU A 148 -4.50 24.15 3.65
N GLY A 149 -5.56 24.40 2.86
CA GLY A 149 -6.88 24.71 3.37
C GLY A 149 -7.49 23.56 4.18
N VAL A 150 -7.39 22.32 3.69
CA VAL A 150 -7.91 21.14 4.41
C VAL A 150 -7.15 20.87 5.70
N GLY A 151 -5.81 21.02 5.67
CA GLY A 151 -4.97 20.79 6.83
C GLY A 151 -4.97 21.89 7.88
N ALA A 152 -5.50 23.09 7.57
CA ALA A 152 -5.33 24.29 8.38
C ALA A 152 -5.92 24.17 9.80
N GLY A 153 -6.95 23.34 9.98
CA GLY A 153 -7.57 23.11 11.28
C GLY A 153 -6.78 22.18 12.22
N SER A 154 -5.80 21.42 11.70
CA SER A 154 -4.98 20.52 12.53
C SER A 154 -3.66 21.17 12.97
N SER A 155 -3.21 20.83 14.17
CA SER A 155 -1.84 21.14 14.62
C SER A 155 -0.78 20.27 13.91
N ARG A 156 -1.18 19.14 13.32
CA ARG A 156 -0.30 18.24 12.56
C ARG A 156 -0.27 18.67 11.11
N LYS A 157 0.85 19.28 10.70
CA LYS A 157 0.99 19.93 9.41
C LYS A 157 0.87 18.95 8.22
N PRO A 158 0.26 19.37 7.11
CA PRO A 158 0.29 18.67 5.84
C PRO A 158 1.69 18.29 5.36
N VAL A 159 1.76 17.19 4.62
CA VAL A 159 2.93 16.81 3.82
C VAL A 159 2.46 16.32 2.46
N PHE A 160 3.30 16.47 1.45
CA PHE A 160 3.02 15.96 0.10
C PHE A 160 4.05 14.89 -0.24
N VAL A 161 3.60 13.69 -0.61
CA VAL A 161 4.50 12.59 -0.96
C VAL A 161 4.43 12.33 -2.46
N GLU A 162 5.60 12.24 -3.08
CA GLU A 162 5.78 11.77 -4.45
C GLU A 162 6.52 10.44 -4.44
N ILE A 163 5.97 9.43 -5.10
CA ILE A 163 6.64 8.14 -5.34
C ILE A 163 6.87 8.01 -6.84
N GLU A 164 8.14 7.89 -7.24
CA GLU A 164 8.53 7.62 -8.61
C GLU A 164 8.99 6.16 -8.73
N TYR A 165 8.39 5.44 -9.66
CA TYR A 165 8.79 4.10 -10.08
C TYR A 165 9.15 4.10 -11.57
N ILE A 166 10.39 3.73 -11.86
CA ILE A 166 10.90 3.55 -13.22
C ILE A 166 11.11 2.07 -13.45
N GLY A 167 10.20 1.45 -14.19
CA GLY A 167 10.29 0.05 -14.60
C GLY A 167 10.70 -0.14 -16.07
N ASP A 168 10.60 0.92 -16.89
CA ASP A 168 11.07 0.94 -18.28
C ASP A 168 11.88 2.23 -18.55
N PRO A 169 13.21 2.19 -18.32
CA PRO A 169 14.08 3.34 -18.52
C PRO A 169 14.10 3.85 -19.97
N SER A 170 13.72 3.02 -20.96
CA SER A 170 13.70 3.41 -22.37
C SER A 170 12.55 4.38 -22.69
N ARG A 171 11.54 4.47 -21.81
CA ARG A 171 10.34 5.31 -21.99
C ARG A 171 10.21 6.40 -20.91
N PRO A 172 11.18 7.33 -20.76
CA PRO A 172 11.21 8.29 -19.66
C PRO A 172 10.01 9.26 -19.62
N LYS A 173 9.24 9.39 -20.71
CA LYS A 173 8.03 10.21 -20.78
C LYS A 173 6.73 9.41 -20.64
N GLY A 174 6.79 8.09 -20.60
CA GLY A 174 5.63 7.19 -20.57
C GLY A 174 5.12 6.90 -19.17
N HIS A 175 4.87 7.93 -18.36
CA HIS A 175 4.42 7.76 -16.98
C HIS A 175 2.89 7.66 -16.87
N ILE A 176 2.43 6.69 -16.07
CA ILE A 176 1.07 6.70 -15.52
C ILE A 176 1.12 7.49 -14.21
N ALA A 177 0.26 8.51 -14.07
CA ALA A 177 0.11 9.25 -12.83
C ALA A 177 -1.06 8.68 -12.01
N ILE A 178 -0.82 8.38 -10.74
CA ILE A 178 -1.85 7.97 -9.78
C ILE A 178 -1.92 9.02 -8.67
N VAL A 179 -3.11 9.46 -8.31
CA VAL A 179 -3.32 10.41 -7.20
C VAL A 179 -4.15 9.71 -6.14
N GLY A 180 -3.64 9.65 -4.92
CA GLY A 180 -4.33 9.04 -3.78
C GLY A 180 -4.78 10.09 -2.79
N LYS A 181 -6.09 10.15 -2.48
CA LYS A 181 -6.62 11.00 -1.39
C LYS A 181 -5.90 10.66 -0.08
N GLY A 182 -5.27 11.65 0.55
CA GLY A 182 -4.44 11.47 1.73
C GLY A 182 -5.00 12.07 3.03
N VAL A 183 -6.31 12.06 3.24
CA VAL A 183 -6.84 12.42 4.57
C VAL A 183 -6.52 11.26 5.52
N VAL A 184 -5.63 11.43 6.50
CA VAL A 184 -5.10 10.28 7.24
C VAL A 184 -6.12 9.54 8.12
N PHE A 185 -7.23 10.18 8.49
CA PHE A 185 -8.38 9.53 9.14
C PHE A 185 -9.18 8.62 8.18
N ASP A 186 -8.98 8.77 6.87
CA ASP A 186 -9.56 7.98 5.78
C ASP A 186 -8.51 7.83 4.68
N ALA A 187 -7.39 7.18 5.04
CA ALA A 187 -6.20 7.12 4.22
C ALA A 187 -6.33 6.18 3.00
N GLY A 188 -7.53 5.66 2.72
CA GLY A 188 -7.74 4.58 1.76
C GLY A 188 -7.15 4.87 0.39
N GLY A 189 -7.38 6.07 -0.14
CA GLY A 189 -6.85 6.48 -1.45
C GLY A 189 -5.32 6.46 -1.50
N ALA A 190 -4.67 7.10 -0.52
CA ALA A 190 -3.21 7.17 -0.47
C ALA A 190 -2.54 5.83 -0.15
N ALA A 191 -3.11 5.04 0.77
CA ALA A 191 -2.62 3.71 1.13
C ALA A 191 -2.67 2.75 -0.06
N VAL A 192 -3.79 2.74 -0.79
CA VAL A 192 -3.93 1.91 -2.01
C VAL A 192 -2.92 2.36 -3.06
N ALA A 193 -2.85 3.66 -3.38
CA ALA A 193 -1.96 4.18 -4.40
C ALA A 193 -0.48 3.88 -4.12
N ALA A 194 -0.02 4.05 -2.88
CA ALA A 194 1.34 3.67 -2.48
C ALA A 194 1.57 2.16 -2.59
N SER A 195 0.61 1.34 -2.15
CA SER A 195 0.72 -0.12 -2.21
C SER A 195 0.78 -0.68 -3.63
N VAL A 196 0.14 -0.02 -4.61
CA VAL A 196 0.25 -0.40 -6.02
C VAL A 196 1.69 -0.33 -6.48
N VAL A 197 2.40 0.77 -6.16
CA VAL A 197 3.81 0.92 -6.54
C VAL A 197 4.70 -0.10 -5.85
N TYR A 198 4.41 -0.42 -4.59
CA TYR A 198 5.11 -1.49 -3.88
C TYR A 198 5.00 -2.84 -4.62
N GLY A 199 3.79 -3.18 -5.07
CA GLY A 199 3.55 -4.38 -5.87
C GLY A 199 4.26 -4.35 -7.22
N LEU A 200 4.21 -3.22 -7.94
CA LEU A 200 4.91 -3.04 -9.21
C LEU A 200 6.43 -3.21 -9.07
N ALA A 201 7.02 -2.64 -8.02
CA ALA A 201 8.44 -2.76 -7.74
C ALA A 201 8.85 -4.21 -7.41
N LYS A 202 8.06 -4.92 -6.60
CA LYS A 202 8.28 -6.34 -6.30
C LYS A 202 8.13 -7.23 -7.53
N LEU A 203 7.20 -6.91 -8.43
CA LEU A 203 6.98 -7.63 -9.69
C LEU A 203 7.93 -7.19 -10.81
N LYS A 204 8.75 -6.15 -10.59
CA LYS A 204 9.62 -5.54 -11.60
C LYS A 204 8.86 -5.22 -12.90
N SER A 205 7.66 -4.66 -12.76
CA SER A 205 6.77 -4.41 -13.89
C SER A 205 7.39 -3.38 -14.86
N PRO A 206 7.40 -3.63 -16.19
CA PRO A 206 8.09 -2.77 -17.16
C PRO A 206 7.25 -1.55 -17.55
N ILE A 207 6.83 -0.76 -16.54
CA ILE A 207 6.06 0.48 -16.73
C ILE A 207 6.62 1.58 -15.83
N ASN A 208 6.42 2.84 -16.21
CA ASN A 208 6.79 3.97 -15.37
C ASN A 208 5.55 4.54 -14.68
N VAL A 209 5.63 4.76 -13.38
CA VAL A 209 4.50 5.23 -12.56
C VAL A 209 4.98 6.34 -11.63
N ARG A 210 4.19 7.42 -11.54
CA ARG A 210 4.34 8.44 -10.50
C ARG A 210 3.09 8.51 -9.65
N VAL A 211 3.27 8.58 -8.35
CA VAL A 211 2.18 8.67 -7.38
C VAL A 211 2.28 9.93 -6.57
N TYR A 212 1.16 10.63 -6.43
CA TYR A 212 1.06 11.90 -5.70
C TYR A 212 0.06 11.77 -4.56
N LEU A 213 0.53 12.01 -3.33
CA LEU A 213 -0.23 11.82 -2.10
C LEU A 213 -0.22 13.11 -1.26
N PRO A 214 -1.27 13.94 -1.35
CA PRO A 214 -1.46 15.07 -0.43
C PRO A 214 -1.96 14.56 0.92
N LEU A 215 -1.08 14.43 1.91
CA LEU A 215 -1.39 13.89 3.23
C LEU A 215 -1.77 14.99 4.22
N VAL A 216 -2.96 14.89 4.82
CA VAL A 216 -3.55 15.91 5.70
C VAL A 216 -4.43 15.32 6.79
N GLU A 217 -4.73 16.15 7.78
CA GLU A 217 -5.83 15.94 8.71
C GLU A 217 -6.92 16.95 8.47
N ASN A 218 -8.16 16.49 8.36
CA ASN A 218 -9.33 17.36 8.28
C ASN A 218 -9.96 17.48 9.67
N MET A 219 -9.57 18.51 10.42
CA MET A 219 -9.98 18.72 11.81
C MET A 219 -10.63 20.10 11.99
N PRO A 220 -11.61 20.25 12.88
CA PRO A 220 -12.01 21.57 13.35
C PRO A 220 -10.87 22.20 14.16
N GLY A 221 -10.70 23.51 14.06
CA GLY A 221 -9.67 24.27 14.76
C GLY A 221 -9.80 25.77 14.49
N GLY A 222 -9.09 26.60 15.25
CA GLY A 222 -9.16 28.07 15.12
C GLY A 222 -8.73 28.60 13.74
N SER A 223 -7.96 27.80 12.99
CA SER A 223 -7.52 28.09 11.63
C SER A 223 -8.19 27.20 10.57
N ALA A 224 -9.21 26.42 10.93
CA ALA A 224 -9.91 25.57 9.98
C ALA A 224 -10.63 26.40 8.92
N MET A 225 -10.71 25.87 7.70
CA MET A 225 -11.57 26.44 6.66
C MET A 225 -13.02 26.50 7.14
N ARG A 226 -13.74 27.55 6.73
CA ARG A 226 -15.15 27.76 7.05
C ARG A 226 -15.97 27.70 5.76
N PRO A 227 -17.22 27.22 5.83
CA PRO A 227 -18.16 27.39 4.73
C PRO A 227 -18.28 28.87 4.34
N GLY A 228 -18.19 29.14 3.04
CA GLY A 228 -18.12 30.47 2.46
C GLY A 228 -16.70 30.96 2.15
N ASP A 229 -15.66 30.36 2.74
CA ASP A 229 -14.28 30.71 2.40
C ASP A 229 -13.99 30.38 0.92
N VAL A 230 -13.17 31.22 0.28
CA VAL A 230 -12.70 31.00 -1.10
C VAL A 230 -11.21 30.72 -1.06
N ILE A 231 -10.82 29.52 -1.49
CA ILE A 231 -9.42 29.09 -1.52
C ILE A 231 -8.86 29.17 -2.95
N LYS A 232 -7.59 29.52 -3.08
CA LYS A 232 -6.88 29.55 -4.37
C LYS A 232 -6.08 28.28 -4.56
N MET A 233 -6.36 27.54 -5.62
CA MET A 233 -5.69 26.30 -6.00
C MET A 233 -4.33 26.56 -6.68
N ALA A 234 -3.50 25.53 -6.77
CA ALA A 234 -2.16 25.62 -7.36
C ALA A 234 -2.18 26.07 -8.83
N ASN A 235 -3.23 25.74 -9.58
CA ASN A 235 -3.44 26.19 -10.96
C ASN A 235 -3.98 27.63 -11.07
N GLY A 236 -4.14 28.34 -9.94
CA GLY A 236 -4.64 29.71 -9.88
C GLY A 236 -6.16 29.85 -9.83
N MET A 237 -6.92 28.77 -10.04
CA MET A 237 -8.39 28.80 -9.92
C MET A 237 -8.80 28.99 -8.46
N THR A 238 -9.95 29.62 -8.25
CA THR A 238 -10.57 29.74 -6.93
C THR A 238 -11.67 28.72 -6.75
N VAL A 239 -11.84 28.23 -5.52
CA VAL A 239 -12.91 27.30 -5.14
C VAL A 239 -13.57 27.84 -3.88
N GLN A 240 -14.90 27.96 -3.92
CA GLN A 240 -15.69 28.26 -2.74
C GLN A 240 -15.94 26.98 -1.95
N VAL A 241 -15.67 27.01 -0.65
CA VAL A 241 -16.03 25.93 0.28
C VAL A 241 -17.50 26.08 0.63
N THR A 242 -18.33 25.10 0.27
CA THR A 242 -19.79 25.12 0.53
C THR A 242 -20.18 24.13 1.61
N TRP A 243 -21.43 24.23 2.09
CA TRP A 243 -22.06 23.20 2.91
C TRP A 243 -22.34 21.95 2.07
N PHE A 244 -22.23 20.76 2.67
CA PHE A 244 -22.75 19.49 2.11
C PHE A 244 -24.12 19.20 2.69
#